data_AF-A0AAV3RT70-F1
#
_entry.id   AF-A0AAV3RT70-F1
#
_cell.length_a   1.000
_cell.length_b   1.000
_cell.length_c   1.000
_cell.angle_alpha   90.00
_cell.angle_beta   90.00
_cell.angle_gamma   90.00
#
_symmetry.space_group_name_H-M   'P 1'
#
loop_
_entity.id
_entity.type
_entity.pdbx_description
1 polymer ?
#
loop_
_entity_poly.entity_id
_entity_poly.type
_entity_poly.pdbx_seq_one_letter_code
_entity_poly.pdbx_strand_id
1 'polypeptide(L)'
;MLGLKSNLDKSTCYYAGTTDEQITKIGKIMKMSTGSLLVCYLAISVNTSQIITRDCSSLEDKICGMIDGWGNKKLSYAGRLILINYVMLGVSNYWAQSMFVPVEVVKSIENHVRQFLWSGSKDGKTYSKVAWSQIGKKKMKED
;
A
#
# COMPACT_ATOMS: atom_id res chain seq x y z
N MET A 1 10.16 39.58 -4.54
CA MET A 1 10.97 38.41 -4.14
C MET A 1 10.04 37.37 -3.55
N LEU A 2 10.04 36.14 -4.06
CA LEU A 2 9.25 35.06 -3.48
C LEU A 2 9.91 34.69 -2.13
N GLY A 3 9.26 35.05 -1.01
CA GLY A 3 9.77 34.87 0.36
C GLY A 3 9.80 33.41 0.85
N LEU A 4 10.14 32.48 -0.03
CA LEU A 4 10.23 31.05 0.26
C LEU A 4 11.66 30.69 0.68
N LYS A 5 11.79 29.90 1.74
CA LYS A 5 13.07 29.38 2.24
C LYS A 5 13.07 27.85 2.15
N SER A 6 14.08 27.29 1.52
CA SER A 6 14.24 25.83 1.43
C SER A 6 14.56 25.23 2.80
N ASN A 7 13.93 24.10 3.12
CA ASN A 7 14.23 23.31 4.30
C ASN A 7 15.30 22.28 3.93
N LEU A 8 16.54 22.52 4.33
CA LEU A 8 17.67 21.64 3.99
C LEU A 8 17.58 20.27 4.69
N ASP A 9 16.94 20.19 5.86
CA ASP A 9 16.80 18.94 6.62
C ASP A 9 15.85 17.95 5.93
N LYS A 10 14.85 18.48 5.20
CA LYS A 10 13.90 17.67 4.42
C LYS A 10 14.31 17.47 2.97
N SER A 11 15.38 18.13 2.53
CA SER A 11 15.78 18.11 1.13
C SER A 11 17.00 17.22 0.92
N THR A 12 16.87 16.30 -0.03
CA THR A 12 17.92 15.34 -0.40
C THR A 12 18.33 15.50 -1.84
N CYS A 13 19.63 15.38 -2.13
CA CYS A 13 20.15 15.35 -3.49
C CYS A 13 20.33 13.90 -3.96
N TYR A 14 19.88 13.61 -5.17
CA TYR A 14 20.03 12.32 -5.84
C TYR A 14 20.88 12.51 -7.09
N TYR A 15 21.81 11.59 -7.35
CA TYR A 15 22.78 11.69 -8.44
C TYR A 15 22.67 10.45 -9.33
N ALA A 16 22.66 10.64 -10.65
CA ALA A 16 22.60 9.56 -11.64
C ALA A 16 23.76 9.71 -12.64
N GLY A 17 24.43 8.60 -12.99
CA GLY A 17 25.50 8.59 -14.00
C GLY A 17 26.73 9.44 -13.64
N THR A 18 27.02 9.61 -12.35
CA THR A 18 28.06 10.50 -11.82
C THR A 18 29.09 9.67 -11.01
N THR A 19 30.37 10.05 -11.00
CA THR A 19 31.40 9.38 -10.17
C THR A 19 31.36 9.86 -8.71
N ASP A 20 31.76 9.00 -7.76
CA ASP A 20 31.73 9.30 -6.32
C ASP A 20 32.53 10.56 -5.94
N GLU A 21 33.60 10.86 -6.66
CA GLU A 21 34.37 12.09 -6.48
C GLU A 21 33.57 13.35 -6.80
N GLN A 22 32.77 13.31 -7.87
CA GLN A 22 31.90 14.41 -8.28
C GLN A 22 30.73 14.56 -7.31
N ILE A 23 30.15 13.46 -6.83
CA ILE A 23 29.11 13.46 -5.80
C ILE A 23 29.62 14.12 -4.52
N THR A 24 30.83 13.78 -4.08
CA THR A 24 31.45 14.36 -2.88
C THR A 24 31.72 15.86 -3.04
N LYS A 25 32.16 16.30 -4.22
CA LYS A 25 32.38 17.72 -4.54
C LYS A 25 31.05 18.49 -4.50
N ILE A 26 30.00 17.97 -5.12
CA ILE A 26 28.69 18.62 -5.18
C ILE A 26 28.02 18.61 -3.79
N GLY A 27 28.15 17.53 -3.02
CA GLY A 27 27.63 17.42 -1.67
C GLY A 27 28.19 18.50 -0.73
N LYS A 28 29.50 18.80 -0.82
CA LYS A 28 30.13 19.89 -0.05
C LYS A 28 29.55 21.27 -0.35
N ILE A 29 29.11 21.50 -1.59
CA ILE A 29 28.53 22.79 -2.01
C ILE A 29 27.07 22.88 -1.56
N MET A 30 26.29 21.81 -1.77
CA MET A 30 24.84 21.81 -1.54
C MET A 30 24.44 21.78 -0.05
N LYS A 31 25.31 21.27 0.84
CA LYS A 31 25.02 21.09 2.28
C LYS A 31 23.73 20.31 2.58
N MET A 32 23.34 19.41 1.67
CA MET A 32 22.17 18.55 1.77
C MET A 32 22.61 17.09 1.88
N SER A 33 21.80 16.23 2.48
CA SER A 33 22.09 14.80 2.53
C SER A 33 21.99 14.17 1.13
N THR A 34 22.97 13.34 0.79
CA THR A 34 22.95 12.53 -0.44
C THR A 34 22.06 11.30 -0.24
N GLY A 35 21.06 11.15 -1.10
CA GLY A 35 20.16 9.99 -1.10
C GLY A 35 20.49 9.00 -2.23
N SER A 36 20.08 7.74 -2.07
CA SER A 36 20.19 6.71 -3.09
C SER A 36 19.03 6.74 -4.09
N LEU A 37 19.29 6.37 -5.35
CA LEU A 37 18.29 6.27 -6.41
C LEU A 37 17.37 5.05 -6.23
N LEU A 38 16.45 5.13 -5.27
CA LEU A 38 15.23 4.34 -5.11
C LEU A 38 14.31 5.19 -4.24
N VAL A 39 13.77 6.28 -4.81
CA VAL A 39 13.13 7.33 -4.03
C VAL A 39 11.65 7.03 -3.88
N CYS A 40 11.17 6.98 -2.63
CA CYS A 40 9.74 6.96 -2.35
C CYS A 40 9.18 8.38 -2.36
N TYR A 41 8.43 8.75 -3.39
CA TYR A 41 7.69 10.00 -3.42
C TYR A 41 6.20 9.72 -3.19
N LEU A 42 5.60 10.37 -2.19
CA LEU A 42 4.20 10.16 -1.80
C LEU A 42 3.85 8.67 -1.52
N ALA A 43 4.77 7.94 -0.87
CA ALA A 43 4.66 6.50 -0.58
C ALA A 43 4.74 5.57 -1.81
N ILE A 44 5.13 6.12 -2.97
CA ILE A 44 5.33 5.38 -4.21
C ILE A 44 6.81 5.35 -4.55
N SER A 45 7.36 4.15 -4.69
CA SER A 45 8.73 3.96 -5.18
C SER A 45 8.82 4.40 -6.64
N VAL A 46 9.58 5.47 -6.88
CA VAL A 46 9.93 5.92 -8.24
C VAL A 46 11.13 5.11 -8.68
N ASN A 47 10.87 3.91 -9.20
CA ASN A 47 11.89 3.04 -9.79
C ASN A 47 12.02 3.32 -11.28
N THR A 48 13.26 3.29 -11.78
CA THR A 48 13.56 3.32 -13.22
C THR A 48 13.34 1.96 -13.90
N SER A 49 13.10 0.90 -13.12
CA SER A 49 12.85 -0.48 -13.57
C SER A 49 11.37 -0.87 -13.46
N GLN A 50 11.01 -2.05 -13.97
CA GLN A 50 9.68 -2.65 -13.79
C GLN A 50 9.28 -2.69 -12.31
N ILE A 51 8.00 -2.41 -12.05
CA ILE A 51 7.41 -2.42 -10.71
C ILE A 51 7.33 -3.88 -10.23
N ILE A 52 7.96 -4.16 -9.10
CA ILE A 52 7.99 -5.49 -8.50
C ILE A 52 7.04 -5.50 -7.29
N THR A 53 6.51 -6.66 -6.90
CA THR A 53 5.67 -6.87 -5.71
C THR A 53 6.18 -6.11 -4.46
N ARG A 54 7.51 -6.03 -4.28
CA ARG A 54 8.16 -5.28 -3.18
C ARG A 54 7.84 -3.78 -3.17
N ASP A 55 7.62 -3.16 -4.32
CA ASP A 55 7.36 -1.72 -4.45
C ASP A 55 5.94 -1.36 -4.00
N CYS A 56 5.04 -2.35 -3.98
CA CYS A 56 3.67 -2.21 -3.50
C CYS A 56 3.50 -2.69 -2.04
N SER A 57 4.57 -3.05 -1.34
CA SER A 57 4.49 -3.45 0.07
C SER A 57 3.89 -2.35 0.95
N SER A 58 4.25 -1.09 0.68
CA SER A 58 3.69 0.06 1.41
C SER A 58 2.19 0.25 1.20
N LEU A 59 1.64 -0.16 0.04
CA LEU A 59 0.20 -0.18 -0.22
C LEU A 59 -0.49 -1.23 0.65
N GLU A 60 0.05 -2.44 0.63
CA GLU A 60 -0.48 -3.56 1.40
C GLU A 60 -0.47 -3.24 2.90
N ASP A 61 0.66 -2.78 3.42
CA ASP A 61 0.80 -2.40 4.84
C ASP A 61 -0.18 -1.31 5.24
N LYS A 62 -0.43 -0.33 4.37
CA LYS A 62 -1.36 0.77 4.65
C LYS A 62 -2.81 0.28 4.70
N ILE A 63 -3.24 -0.54 3.74
CA ILE A 63 -4.60 -1.09 3.72
C ILE A 63 -4.80 -2.04 4.90
N CYS A 64 -3.88 -2.98 5.10
CA CYS A 64 -3.95 -3.96 6.17
C CYS A 64 -3.92 -3.28 7.54
N GLY A 65 -3.03 -2.29 7.74
CA GLY A 65 -2.95 -1.54 8.99
C GLY A 65 -4.22 -0.75 9.32
N MET A 66 -4.89 -0.16 8.32
CA MET A 66 -6.19 0.52 8.53
C MET A 66 -7.28 -0.47 8.95
N ILE A 67 -7.34 -1.63 8.28
CA ILE A 67 -8.31 -2.69 8.58
C ILE A 67 -8.08 -3.25 9.99
N ASP A 68 -6.82 -3.54 10.35
CA ASP A 68 -6.44 -4.08 11.65
C ASP A 68 -6.76 -3.11 12.78
N GLY A 69 -6.58 -1.81 12.57
CA GLY A 69 -6.96 -0.76 13.50
C GLY A 69 -8.46 -0.78 13.86
N TRP A 70 -9.29 -1.44 13.04
CA TRP A 70 -10.72 -1.62 13.29
C TRP A 70 -11.10 -3.03 13.74
N GLY A 71 -10.15 -3.99 13.73
CA GLY A 71 -10.37 -5.37 14.18
C GLY A 71 -10.84 -5.50 15.62
N ASN A 72 -10.44 -4.57 16.49
CA ASN A 72 -10.83 -4.59 17.90
C ASN A 72 -12.23 -3.98 18.16
N LYS A 73 -12.90 -3.44 17.13
CA LYS A 73 -14.23 -2.84 17.27
C LYS A 73 -15.30 -3.91 17.05
N LYS A 74 -16.31 -3.96 17.92
CA LYS A 74 -17.49 -4.84 17.76
C LYS A 74 -18.40 -4.32 16.64
N LEU A 75 -18.01 -4.57 15.40
CA LEU A 75 -18.72 -4.13 14.21
C LEU A 75 -19.67 -5.21 13.70
N SER A 76 -20.84 -4.79 13.23
CA SER A 76 -21.73 -5.67 12.48
C SER A 76 -21.07 -6.07 11.15
N TYR A 77 -21.58 -7.14 10.52
CA TYR A 77 -21.13 -7.55 9.18
C TYR A 77 -21.27 -6.40 8.15
N ALA A 78 -22.43 -5.72 8.16
CA ALA A 78 -22.66 -4.57 7.29
C ALA A 78 -21.69 -3.41 7.59
N GLY A 79 -21.41 -3.14 8.86
CA GLY A 79 -20.43 -2.12 9.26
C GLY A 79 -19.02 -2.43 8.75
N ARG A 80 -18.58 -3.70 8.83
CA ARG A 80 -17.29 -4.14 8.29
C ARG A 80 -17.23 -3.98 6.77
N LEU A 81 -18.29 -4.35 6.06
CA LEU A 81 -18.36 -4.20 4.60
C LEU A 81 -18.24 -2.73 4.16
N ILE A 82 -18.94 -1.82 4.85
CA ILE A 82 -18.86 -0.38 4.56
C ILE A 82 -17.43 0.14 4.77
N LEU A 83 -16.77 -0.25 5.86
CA LEU A 83 -15.39 0.16 6.15
C LEU A 83 -14.39 -0.38 5.11
N ILE A 84 -14.54 -1.64 4.71
CA ILE A 84 -13.73 -2.23 3.63
C ILE A 84 -13.89 -1.42 2.36
N ASN A 85 -15.14 -1.14 1.95
CA ASN A 85 -15.40 -0.37 0.74
C ASN A 85 -14.79 1.03 0.82
N TYR A 86 -14.90 1.69 1.98
CA TYR A 86 -14.31 3.01 2.20
C TYR A 86 -12.78 3.00 2.01
N VAL A 87 -12.07 2.04 2.60
CA VAL A 87 -10.61 1.93 2.44
C VAL A 87 -10.22 1.62 1.01
N MET A 88 -10.92 0.68 0.37
CA MET A 88 -10.65 0.30 -1.01
C MET A 88 -10.84 1.45 -1.98
N LEU A 89 -11.94 2.21 -1.85
CA LEU A 89 -12.18 3.39 -2.68
C LEU A 89 -11.11 4.47 -2.46
N GLY A 90 -10.68 4.70 -1.22
CA GLY A 90 -9.70 5.75 -0.93
C GLY A 90 -8.29 5.38 -1.39
N VAL A 91 -7.78 4.23 -0.92
CA VAL A 91 -6.39 3.86 -1.11
C VAL A 91 -6.15 3.30 -2.52
N SER A 92 -7.01 2.38 -2.98
CA SER A 92 -6.80 1.75 -4.29
C SER A 92 -6.95 2.76 -5.44
N ASN A 93 -7.81 3.77 -5.30
CA ASN A 93 -7.97 4.80 -6.34
C ASN A 93 -6.73 5.70 -6.49
N TYR A 94 -6.04 6.01 -5.39
CA TYR A 94 -4.78 6.76 -5.45
C TYR A 94 -3.67 5.94 -6.15
N TRP A 95 -3.57 4.66 -5.80
CA TRP A 95 -2.54 3.79 -6.35
C TRP A 95 -2.81 3.41 -7.81
N ALA A 96 -4.06 3.15 -8.19
CA ALA A 96 -4.45 2.86 -9.57
C ALA A 96 -4.16 4.02 -10.53
N GLN A 97 -4.24 5.27 -10.06
CA GLN A 97 -3.85 6.44 -10.86
C GLN A 97 -2.33 6.60 -11.01
N SER A 98 -1.57 6.10 -10.03
CA SER A 98 -0.15 6.38 -9.94
C SER A 98 0.71 5.24 -10.51
N MET A 99 0.27 3.99 -10.40
CA MET A 99 1.00 2.82 -10.89
C MET A 99 0.11 1.61 -11.16
N PHE A 100 0.65 0.65 -11.93
CA PHE A 100 0.07 -0.68 -12.07
C PHE A 100 0.33 -1.52 -10.81
N VAL A 101 -0.72 -2.12 -10.25
CA VAL A 101 -0.62 -2.99 -9.06
C VAL A 101 -0.54 -4.46 -9.50
N PRO A 102 0.51 -5.21 -9.11
CA PRO A 102 0.61 -6.63 -9.42
C PRO A 102 -0.55 -7.45 -8.84
N VAL A 103 -0.97 -8.47 -9.58
CA VAL A 103 -2.08 -9.37 -9.20
C VAL A 103 -1.82 -10.06 -7.86
N GLU A 104 -0.56 -10.37 -7.54
CA GLU A 104 -0.17 -11.00 -6.26
C GLU A 104 -0.53 -10.13 -5.06
N VAL A 105 -0.27 -8.82 -5.16
CA VAL A 105 -0.58 -7.84 -4.10
C VAL A 105 -2.09 -7.73 -3.91
N VAL A 106 -2.84 -7.67 -5.02
CA VAL A 106 -4.30 -7.64 -4.98
C VAL A 106 -4.85 -8.88 -4.26
N LYS A 107 -4.34 -10.08 -4.61
CA LYS A 107 -4.75 -11.33 -3.96
C LYS A 107 -4.42 -11.35 -2.46
N SER A 108 -3.27 -10.82 -2.06
CA SER A 108 -2.90 -10.72 -0.64
C SER A 108 -3.88 -9.83 0.13
N ILE A 109 -4.18 -8.64 -0.42
CA ILE A 109 -5.15 -7.71 0.15
C ILE A 109 -6.55 -8.33 0.22
N GLU A 110 -7.00 -9.00 -0.85
CA GLU A 110 -8.30 -9.68 -0.87
C GLU A 110 -8.42 -10.75 0.22
N ASN A 111 -7.36 -11.53 0.44
CA ASN A 111 -7.33 -12.52 1.51
C ASN A 111 -7.46 -11.85 2.88
N HIS A 112 -6.75 -10.74 3.11
CA HIS A 112 -6.81 -9.99 4.36
C HIS A 112 -8.20 -9.37 4.61
N VAL A 113 -8.79 -8.77 3.57
CA VAL A 113 -10.16 -8.24 3.61
C VAL A 113 -11.17 -9.34 3.90
N ARG A 114 -11.05 -10.48 3.23
CA ARG A 114 -11.95 -11.63 3.43
C ARG A 114 -11.87 -12.12 4.86
N GLN A 115 -10.66 -12.22 5.42
CA GLN A 115 -10.47 -12.57 6.82
C GLN A 115 -11.19 -11.59 7.74
N PHE A 116 -10.90 -10.28 7.63
CA PHE A 116 -11.56 -9.25 8.45
C PHE A 116 -13.09 -9.26 8.30
N LEU A 117 -13.62 -9.40 7.09
CA LEU A 117 -15.06 -9.41 6.82
C LEU A 117 -15.78 -10.55 7.56
N TRP A 118 -15.17 -11.73 7.66
CA TRP A 118 -15.77 -12.89 8.32
C TRP A 118 -15.45 -12.92 9.81
N SER A 119 -14.18 -12.81 10.19
CA SER A 119 -13.71 -13.00 11.57
C SER A 119 -13.74 -11.75 12.43
N GLY A 120 -13.60 -10.59 11.79
CA GLY A 120 -13.55 -9.30 12.47
C GLY A 120 -12.22 -9.05 13.15
N SER A 121 -11.28 -10.00 13.13
CA SER A 121 -9.96 -9.89 13.73
C SER A 121 -8.96 -10.81 13.01
N LYS A 122 -7.69 -10.42 12.99
CA LYS A 122 -6.58 -11.21 12.42
C LYS A 122 -6.52 -12.63 12.99
N ASP A 123 -6.85 -12.83 14.26
CA ASP A 123 -6.71 -14.15 14.91
C ASP A 123 -8.01 -14.96 14.98
N GLY A 124 -9.12 -14.38 14.50
CA GLY A 124 -10.42 -15.05 14.56
C GLY A 124 -10.55 -16.16 13.52
N LYS A 125 -10.74 -17.41 13.96
CA LYS A 125 -11.14 -18.51 13.09
C LYS A 125 -12.66 -18.49 12.91
N THR A 126 -13.13 -17.86 11.84
CA THR A 126 -14.54 -17.94 11.43
C THR A 126 -14.65 -18.33 9.97
N TYR A 127 -15.64 -19.15 9.66
CA TYR A 127 -15.92 -19.59 8.31
C TYR A 127 -16.96 -18.69 7.64
N SER A 128 -16.90 -18.61 6.30
CA SER A 128 -17.93 -17.94 5.51
C SER A 128 -19.30 -18.55 5.82
N LYS A 129 -20.28 -17.70 6.14
CA LYS A 129 -21.63 -18.17 6.43
C LYS A 129 -22.32 -18.54 5.12
N VAL A 130 -22.75 -19.79 5.01
CA VAL A 130 -23.51 -20.31 3.87
C VAL A 130 -24.91 -20.67 4.35
N ALA A 131 -25.93 -20.30 3.59
CA ALA A 131 -27.31 -20.70 3.90
C ALA A 131 -27.44 -22.23 3.86
N TRP A 132 -28.18 -22.81 4.81
CA TRP A 132 -28.40 -24.26 4.88
C TRP A 132 -28.97 -24.84 3.58
N SER A 133 -29.82 -24.08 2.89
CA SER A 133 -30.40 -24.46 1.60
C SER A 133 -29.40 -24.55 0.44
N GLN A 134 -28.17 -24.08 0.63
CA GLN A 134 -27.08 -24.16 -0.34
C GLN A 134 -26.13 -25.33 -0.04
N ILE A 135 -26.22 -25.94 1.13
CA ILE A 135 -25.40 -27.09 1.50
C ILE A 135 -25.83 -28.29 0.66
N GLY A 136 -24.88 -28.90 -0.05
CA GLY A 136 -25.13 -30.04 -0.95
C GLY A 136 -25.42 -29.68 -2.41
N LYS A 137 -25.54 -28.39 -2.77
CA LYS A 137 -25.64 -27.97 -4.17
C LYS A 137 -24.26 -28.00 -4.84
N LYS A 138 -24.18 -28.51 -6.08
CA LYS A 138 -22.95 -28.46 -6.87
C LYS A 138 -22.59 -26.99 -7.12
N LYS A 139 -21.34 -26.63 -6.85
CA LYS A 139 -20.79 -25.30 -7.16
C LYS A 139 -20.90 -25.09 -8.67
N MET A 140 -21.57 -24.03 -9.10
CA MET A 140 -21.57 -23.64 -10.51
C MET A 140 -20.16 -23.20 -10.87
N LYS A 141 -19.63 -23.69 -11.99
CA LYS A 141 -18.39 -23.18 -12.57
C LYS A 141 -18.68 -21.80 -13.15
N GLU A 142 -17.92 -20.80 -12.73
CA GLU A 142 -17.76 -19.56 -13.48
C GLU A 142 -16.78 -19.84 -14.62
N ASP A 143 -17.20 -19.54 -15.85
CA ASP A 143 -16.41 -19.58 -17.08
C ASP A 143 -15.56 -18.31 -17.23
#